data_AF-A0A7S3U7C3-F1
#
_entry.id   AF-A0A7S3U7C3-F1
#
_cell.length_a   1.000
_cell.length_b   1.000
_cell.length_c   1.000
_cell.angle_alpha   90.00
_cell.angle_beta   90.00
_cell.angle_gamma   90.00
#
_symmetry.space_group_name_H-M   'P 1'
#
loop_
_entity.id
_entity.type
_entity.pdbx_description
1 polymer ?
#
loop_
_entity_poly.entity_id
_entity_poly.type
_entity_poly.pdbx_seq_one_letter_code
_entity_poly.pdbx_strand_id
1 'polypeptide(L)'
;GGVTPPFAMSDIHAYGASFGCLSRRRFILSLACLILVFCVMQIFRWVMKWHFVWDSLLGLPVPPQHTAGCTGTQCYEVFTCFGMKDTTYHLREPLVSLAGAVFAPVGIIGAMHGYHPHLTTFALFVAASAALHVGVIVADYAYYSTCNAYPGNMLFQTVLTPPIGALVPMSAATVSQLWATP
;
A
#
# COMPACT_ATOMS: atom_id res chain seq x y z
N GLY A 1 39.01 6.01 33.06
CA GLY A 1 38.05 4.99 33.46
C GLY A 1 36.71 5.31 32.82
N GLY A 2 36.34 4.60 31.76
CA GLY A 2 35.02 4.71 31.15
C GLY A 2 34.11 3.64 31.74
N VAL A 3 33.04 4.08 32.39
CA VAL A 3 32.00 3.20 32.95
C VAL A 3 31.12 2.75 31.78
N THR A 4 31.36 1.55 31.26
CA THR A 4 30.43 0.86 30.37
C THR A 4 29.25 0.34 31.21
N PRO A 5 28.00 0.73 30.92
CA PRO A 5 26.85 0.23 31.67
C PRO A 5 26.68 -1.28 31.42
N PRO A 6 26.62 -2.12 32.47
CA PRO A 6 26.61 -3.58 32.34
C PRO A 6 25.16 -4.10 32.32
N PHE A 7 24.36 -3.75 31.31
CA PHE A 7 23.00 -4.31 31.20
C PHE A 7 22.53 -4.43 29.74
N ALA A 8 23.18 -5.31 28.96
CA ALA A 8 22.70 -5.60 27.60
C ALA A 8 22.98 -7.04 27.12
N MET A 9 22.98 -8.04 28.00
CA MET A 9 23.36 -9.41 27.59
C MET A 9 22.55 -10.57 28.19
N SER A 10 21.36 -10.37 28.75
CA SER A 10 20.52 -11.49 29.23
C SER A 10 19.27 -11.77 28.38
N ASP A 11 18.78 -10.83 27.58
CA ASP A 11 17.51 -11.02 26.85
C ASP A 11 17.65 -11.81 25.54
N ILE A 12 18.87 -12.11 25.11
CA ILE A 12 19.16 -12.78 23.83
C ILE A 12 18.79 -14.27 23.87
N HIS A 13 18.76 -14.90 25.05
CA HIS A 13 18.60 -16.35 25.15
C HIS A 13 17.15 -16.83 25.34
N ALA A 14 16.23 -15.97 25.77
CA ALA A 14 14.82 -16.35 25.95
C ALA A 14 13.94 -16.05 24.72
N TYR A 15 14.36 -15.13 23.87
CA TYR A 15 13.58 -14.66 22.72
C TYR A 15 14.47 -14.76 21.47
N GLY A 16 14.38 -15.88 20.77
CA GLY A 16 15.24 -16.21 19.62
C GLY A 16 15.46 -15.04 18.65
N ALA A 17 16.69 -14.96 18.12
CA ALA A 17 17.08 -13.92 17.17
C ALA A 17 16.21 -13.99 15.89
N SER A 18 15.60 -12.86 15.52
CA SER A 18 14.94 -12.72 14.22
C SER A 18 16.00 -12.40 13.16
N PHE A 19 16.02 -13.14 12.04
CA PHE A 19 17.04 -13.02 10.99
C PHE A 19 18.49 -13.16 11.48
N GLY A 20 18.73 -13.95 12.54
CA GLY A 20 20.07 -14.32 13.02
C GLY A 20 20.87 -13.21 13.74
N CYS A 21 20.61 -11.93 13.47
CA CYS A 21 21.44 -10.82 14.00
C CYS A 21 20.66 -9.59 14.52
N LEU A 22 19.34 -9.51 14.31
CA LEU A 22 18.56 -8.31 14.67
C LEU A 22 17.78 -8.53 15.98
N SER A 23 17.96 -7.61 16.94
CA SER A 23 17.12 -7.54 18.12
C SER A 23 15.65 -7.38 17.69
N ARG A 24 14.76 -8.23 18.21
CA ARG A 24 13.30 -8.22 17.93
C ARG A 24 12.70 -6.82 18.06
N ARG A 25 13.14 -6.05 19.07
CA ARG A 25 12.68 -4.68 19.32
C ARG A 25 13.07 -3.73 18.18
N ARG A 26 14.31 -3.83 17.70
CA ARG A 26 14.79 -3.02 16.56
C ARG A 26 14.05 -3.38 15.28
N PHE A 27 13.81 -4.67 15.04
CA PHE A 27 13.03 -5.13 13.89
C PHE A 27 11.61 -4.54 13.90
N ILE A 28 10.87 -4.70 15.01
CA ILE A 28 9.49 -4.17 15.12
C ILE A 28 9.48 -2.64 14.97
N LEU A 29 10.43 -1.94 15.60
CA LEU A 29 10.52 -0.48 15.48
C LEU A 29 10.80 -0.04 14.04
N SER A 30 11.72 -0.72 13.35
CA SER A 30 12.02 -0.42 11.94
C SER A 30 10.82 -0.68 11.03
N LEU A 31 10.11 -1.78 11.24
CA LEU A 31 8.91 -2.13 10.48
C LEU A 31 7.80 -1.10 10.69
N ALA A 32 7.52 -0.74 11.96
CA ALA A 32 6.50 0.25 12.28
C ALA A 32 6.83 1.64 11.71
N CYS A 33 8.12 2.03 11.73
CA CYS A 33 8.60 3.27 11.12
C CYS A 33 8.42 3.26 9.59
N LEU A 34 8.80 2.17 8.92
CA LEU A 34 8.61 2.02 7.47
C LEU A 34 7.14 2.11 7.06
N ILE A 35 6.25 1.44 7.81
CA ILE A 35 4.81 1.51 7.57
C ILE A 35 4.31 2.94 7.77
N LEU A 36 4.73 3.62 8.84
CA LEU A 36 4.33 5.00 9.10
C LEU A 36 4.77 5.95 7.97
N VAL A 37 6.03 5.87 7.55
CA VAL A 37 6.56 6.68 6.43
C VAL A 37 5.78 6.40 5.15
N PHE A 38 5.51 5.14 4.85
CA PHE A 38 4.69 4.76 3.70
C PHE A 38 3.28 5.35 3.77
N CYS A 39 2.60 5.25 4.91
CA CYS A 39 1.26 5.82 5.10
C CYS A 39 1.28 7.35 4.97
N VAL A 40 2.27 8.04 5.53
CA VAL A 40 2.42 9.49 5.40
C VAL A 40 2.63 9.90 3.94
N MET A 41 3.49 9.20 3.19
CA MET A 41 3.69 9.46 1.76
C MET A 41 2.39 9.28 0.96
N GLN A 42 1.61 8.25 1.27
CA GLN A 42 0.33 7.99 0.60
C GLN A 42 -0.72 9.06 0.92
N ILE A 43 -0.85 9.46 2.19
CA ILE A 43 -1.74 10.55 2.59
C ILE A 43 -1.32 11.84 1.89
N PHE A 44 -0.02 12.16 1.87
CA PHE A 44 0.49 13.33 1.16
C PHE A 44 0.15 13.29 -0.33
N ARG A 45 0.36 12.14 -0.99
CA ARG A 45 -0.02 11.93 -2.40
C ARG A 45 -1.52 12.16 -2.63
N TRP A 46 -2.36 11.70 -1.71
CA TRP A 46 -3.81 11.89 -1.77
C TRP A 46 -4.19 13.37 -1.60
N VAL A 47 -3.61 14.06 -0.63
CA VAL A 47 -3.82 15.50 -0.39
C VAL A 47 -3.39 16.32 -1.61
N MET A 48 -2.24 16.01 -2.21
CA MET A 48 -1.77 16.70 -3.43
C MET A 48 -2.73 16.50 -4.62
N LYS A 49 -3.25 15.27 -4.81
CA LYS A 49 -4.27 15.01 -5.84
C LYS A 49 -5.57 15.75 -5.55
N TRP A 50 -6.00 15.78 -4.29
CA TRP A 50 -7.22 16.47 -3.89
C TRP A 50 -7.13 17.98 -4.14
N HIS A 51 -6.00 18.59 -3.78
CA HIS A 51 -5.75 20.01 -4.06
C HIS A 51 -5.78 20.32 -5.55
N PHE A 52 -5.12 19.50 -6.38
CA PHE A 52 -5.13 19.70 -7.83
C PHE A 52 -6.55 19.59 -8.43
N VAL A 53 -7.35 18.66 -7.93
CA VAL A 53 -8.76 18.49 -8.35
C VAL A 53 -9.60 19.68 -7.88
N TRP A 54 -9.41 20.15 -6.64
CA TRP A 54 -10.12 21.30 -6.08
C TRP A 54 -9.81 22.59 -6.84
N ASP A 55 -8.55 22.82 -7.18
CA ASP A 55 -8.11 23.97 -7.98
C ASP A 55 -8.66 23.89 -9.42
N SER A 56 -8.79 22.68 -9.98
CA SER A 56 -9.46 22.47 -11.26
C SER A 56 -10.97 22.74 -11.19
N LEU A 57 -11.61 22.44 -10.05
CA LEU A 57 -13.04 22.67 -9.81
C LEU A 57 -13.39 24.15 -9.63
N LEU A 58 -12.45 24.98 -9.17
CA LEU A 58 -12.64 26.41 -8.93
C LEU A 58 -12.52 27.31 -10.19
N GLY A 59 -12.40 26.72 -11.39
CA GLY A 59 -12.72 27.44 -12.63
C GLY A 59 -11.72 27.39 -13.78
N LEU A 60 -10.81 26.40 -13.82
CA LEU A 60 -10.03 26.14 -15.03
C LEU A 60 -10.76 25.10 -15.89
N PRO A 61 -10.94 25.33 -17.21
CA PRO A 61 -11.63 24.40 -18.08
C PRO A 61 -10.87 23.07 -18.11
N VAL A 62 -11.44 22.06 -17.45
CA VAL A 62 -10.94 20.69 -17.48
C VAL A 62 -11.09 20.20 -18.92
N PRO A 63 -10.01 19.76 -19.60
CA PRO A 63 -10.14 19.19 -20.93
C PRO A 63 -11.10 18.01 -20.83
N PRO A 64 -12.07 17.88 -21.76
CA PRO A 64 -13.08 16.83 -21.71
C PRO A 64 -12.35 15.49 -21.70
N GLN A 65 -12.31 14.84 -20.53
CA GLN A 65 -11.91 13.45 -20.45
C GLN A 65 -12.91 12.71 -21.33
N HIS A 66 -12.42 12.20 -22.47
CA HIS A 66 -13.16 11.35 -23.38
C HIS A 66 -13.48 10.03 -22.67
N THR A 67 -14.41 10.09 -21.73
CA THR A 67 -15.18 8.94 -21.31
C THR A 67 -16.18 8.72 -22.42
N ALA A 68 -15.78 7.94 -23.43
CA ALA A 68 -16.73 7.25 -24.30
C ALA A 68 -17.47 6.21 -23.45
N GLY A 69 -18.29 6.68 -22.51
CA GLY A 69 -18.92 5.88 -21.47
C GLY A 69 -20.39 6.22 -21.44
N CYS A 70 -21.21 5.24 -21.80
CA CYS A 70 -22.66 5.36 -21.90
C CYS A 70 -23.29 5.89 -20.60
N THR A 71 -24.24 6.82 -20.74
CA THR A 71 -24.97 7.45 -19.62
C THR A 71 -26.38 6.85 -19.53
N GLY A 72 -26.75 6.31 -18.37
CA GLY A 72 -28.09 5.78 -18.11
C GLY A 72 -28.09 4.56 -17.18
N THR A 73 -29.27 4.14 -16.72
CA THR A 73 -29.47 2.94 -15.88
C THR A 73 -29.11 1.63 -16.59
N GLN A 74 -28.88 1.68 -17.90
CA GLN A 74 -28.36 0.56 -18.71
C GLN A 74 -26.83 0.43 -18.62
N CYS A 75 -26.14 1.42 -18.04
CA CYS A 75 -24.69 1.46 -17.86
C CYS A 75 -24.29 1.43 -16.39
N TYR A 76 -24.82 0.46 -15.65
CA TYR A 76 -24.21 0.04 -14.39
C TYR A 76 -22.89 -0.69 -14.68
N GLU A 77 -21.85 0.06 -15.02
CA GLU A 77 -20.49 -0.47 -15.17
C GLU A 77 -19.89 -0.96 -13.83
N VAL A 78 -20.58 -0.76 -12.71
CA VAL A 78 -20.12 -1.16 -11.37
C VAL A 78 -19.86 -2.67 -11.27
N PHE A 79 -20.55 -3.50 -12.06
CA PHE A 79 -20.34 -4.95 -12.12
C PHE A 79 -19.63 -5.41 -13.41
N THR A 80 -19.12 -4.51 -14.24
CA THR A 80 -18.27 -4.90 -15.36
C THR A 80 -16.86 -5.18 -14.87
N CYS A 81 -16.11 -5.99 -15.64
CA CYS A 81 -14.71 -6.29 -15.35
C CYS A 81 -13.86 -5.00 -15.18
N PHE A 82 -14.21 -3.93 -15.89
CA PHE A 82 -13.55 -2.62 -15.78
C PHE A 82 -13.94 -1.86 -14.52
N GLY A 83 -15.23 -1.72 -14.20
CA GLY A 83 -15.65 -0.97 -13.01
C GLY A 83 -15.21 -1.63 -11.71
N MET A 84 -15.15 -2.97 -11.69
CA MET A 84 -14.70 -3.72 -10.51
C MET A 84 -13.20 -3.52 -10.23
N LYS A 85 -12.39 -3.43 -11.28
CA LYS A 85 -10.95 -3.14 -11.20
C LYS A 85 -10.66 -1.77 -10.58
N ASP A 86 -11.43 -0.75 -10.94
CA ASP A 86 -11.26 0.60 -10.39
C ASP A 86 -11.77 0.66 -8.95
N THR A 87 -12.88 -0.02 -8.66
CA THR A 87 -13.48 -0.04 -7.33
C THR A 87 -12.56 -0.69 -6.29
N THR A 88 -11.93 -1.84 -6.61
CA THR A 88 -11.03 -2.53 -5.67
C THR A 88 -9.79 -1.68 -5.37
N TYR A 89 -9.24 -0.99 -6.38
CA TYR A 89 -8.12 -0.07 -6.20
C TYR A 89 -8.47 1.08 -5.26
N HIS A 90 -9.60 1.74 -5.51
CA HIS A 90 -10.03 2.91 -4.73
C HIS A 90 -10.49 2.59 -3.32
N LEU A 91 -10.97 1.37 -3.05
CA LEU A 91 -11.33 0.94 -1.70
C LEU A 91 -10.12 0.50 -0.87
N ARG A 92 -9.16 -0.20 -1.48
CA ARG A 92 -7.99 -0.73 -0.77
C ARG A 92 -7.06 0.37 -0.28
N GLU A 93 -6.79 1.36 -1.14
CA GLU A 93 -5.79 2.40 -0.87
C GLU A 93 -6.08 3.23 0.42
N PRO A 94 -7.29 3.78 0.64
CA PRO A 94 -7.59 4.54 1.85
C PRO A 94 -7.66 3.65 3.09
N LEU A 95 -8.19 2.43 2.97
CA LEU A 95 -8.36 1.54 4.13
C LEU A 95 -7.01 1.16 4.74
N VAL A 96 -6.03 0.78 3.92
CA VAL A 96 -4.69 0.44 4.40
C VAL A 96 -3.95 1.68 4.90
N SER A 97 -4.05 2.81 4.19
CA SER A 97 -3.34 4.05 4.55
C SER A 97 -3.85 4.66 5.85
N LEU A 98 -5.17 4.75 6.03
CA LEU A 98 -5.80 5.28 7.24
C LEU A 98 -5.58 4.37 8.45
N ALA A 99 -5.80 3.06 8.28
CA ALA A 99 -5.54 2.12 9.37
C ALA A 99 -4.05 2.12 9.76
N GLY A 100 -3.14 2.13 8.79
CA GLY A 100 -1.71 2.21 9.04
C GLY A 100 -1.29 3.50 9.75
N ALA A 101 -1.87 4.65 9.39
CA ALA A 101 -1.61 5.92 10.05
C ALA A 101 -2.02 5.93 11.53
N VAL A 102 -3.06 5.17 11.91
CA VAL A 102 -3.53 5.06 13.30
C VAL A 102 -2.76 3.98 14.08
N PHE A 103 -2.54 2.80 13.49
CA PHE A 103 -1.92 1.67 14.20
C PHE A 103 -0.39 1.70 14.23
N ALA A 104 0.29 2.34 13.26
CA ALA A 104 1.75 2.40 13.25
C ALA A 104 2.34 3.21 14.43
N PRO A 105 1.80 4.39 14.81
CA PRO A 105 2.25 5.10 16.00
C PRO A 105 2.07 4.29 17.29
N VAL A 106 0.97 3.53 17.40
CA VAL A 106 0.72 2.62 18.53
C VAL A 106 1.80 1.54 18.61
N GLY A 107 2.21 0.98 17.47
CA GLY A 107 3.32 0.04 17.37
C GLY A 107 4.67 0.64 17.80
N ILE A 108 4.96 1.89 17.41
CA ILE A 108 6.18 2.60 17.80
C ILE A 108 6.20 2.83 19.32
N ILE A 109 5.11 3.37 19.89
CA ILE A 109 5.00 3.63 21.33
C ILE A 109 5.13 2.32 22.12
N GLY A 110 4.46 1.26 21.66
CA GLY A 110 4.54 -0.08 22.24
C GLY A 110 5.95 -0.67 22.20
N ALA A 111 6.67 -0.50 21.09
CA ALA A 111 8.05 -0.94 20.94
C ALA A 111 9.04 -0.12 21.77
N MET A 112 8.80 1.18 21.94
CA MET A 112 9.62 2.05 22.78
C MET A 112 9.46 1.75 24.27
N HIS A 113 8.26 1.43 24.75
CA HIS A 113 8.02 1.19 26.17
C HIS A 113 7.97 -0.29 26.56
N GLY A 114 7.94 -1.21 25.59
CA GLY A 114 7.82 -2.64 25.86
C GLY A 114 6.42 -3.09 26.29
N TYR A 115 5.37 -2.30 25.99
CA TYR A 115 4.00 -2.64 26.37
C TYR A 115 3.41 -3.72 25.47
N HIS A 116 3.20 -4.91 26.05
CA HIS A 116 2.63 -6.08 25.37
C HIS A 116 1.27 -5.84 24.67
N PRO A 117 0.26 -5.16 25.26
CA PRO A 117 -1.04 -5.01 24.61
C PRO A 117 -0.95 -4.19 23.31
N HIS A 118 -0.15 -3.13 23.28
CA HIS A 118 0.08 -2.30 22.09
C HIS A 118 0.81 -3.06 20.97
N LEU A 119 1.76 -3.93 21.35
CA LEU A 119 2.43 -4.79 20.37
C LEU A 119 1.48 -5.85 19.80
N THR A 120 0.54 -6.35 20.61
CA THR A 120 -0.45 -7.33 20.17
C THR A 120 -1.46 -6.71 19.20
N THR A 121 -1.95 -5.49 19.48
CA THR A 121 -2.85 -4.79 18.56
C THR A 121 -2.17 -4.45 17.23
N PHE A 122 -0.90 -4.02 17.28
CA PHE A 122 -0.11 -3.79 16.06
C PHE A 122 0.10 -5.09 15.26
N ALA A 123 0.40 -6.21 15.94
CA ALA A 123 0.56 -7.50 15.27
C ALA A 123 -0.75 -7.97 14.61
N LEU A 124 -1.90 -7.81 15.29
CA LEU A 124 -3.21 -8.11 14.71
C LEU A 124 -3.51 -7.24 13.49
N PHE A 125 -3.16 -5.96 13.52
CA PHE A 125 -3.28 -5.07 12.38
C PHE A 125 -2.42 -5.54 11.19
N VAL A 126 -1.15 -5.92 11.42
CA VAL A 126 -0.28 -6.45 10.36
C VAL A 126 -0.82 -7.76 9.80
N ALA A 127 -1.33 -8.66 10.65
CA ALA A 127 -1.95 -9.91 10.21
C ALA A 127 -3.23 -9.67 9.39
N ALA A 128 -4.10 -8.77 9.85
CA ALA A 128 -5.33 -8.40 9.14
C ALA A 128 -5.02 -7.72 7.80
N SER A 129 -4.01 -6.86 7.74
CA SER A 129 -3.58 -6.23 6.49
C SER A 129 -3.00 -7.26 5.53
N ALA A 130 -2.17 -8.20 5.99
CA ALA A 130 -1.68 -9.31 5.17
C ALA A 130 -2.83 -10.18 4.64
N ALA A 131 -3.81 -10.53 5.47
CA ALA A 131 -5.00 -11.29 5.06
C ALA A 131 -5.81 -10.54 4.00
N LEU A 132 -6.01 -9.22 4.17
CA LEU A 132 -6.67 -8.38 3.17
C LEU A 132 -5.91 -8.38 1.84
N HIS A 133 -4.58 -8.31 1.87
CA HIS A 133 -3.75 -8.37 0.67
C HIS A 133 -3.89 -9.71 -0.05
N VAL A 134 -3.89 -10.82 0.69
CA VAL A 134 -4.13 -12.15 0.13
C VAL A 134 -5.54 -12.23 -0.48
N GLY A 135 -6.56 -11.71 0.19
CA GLY A 135 -7.93 -11.67 -0.31
C GLY A 135 -8.05 -10.87 -1.62
N VAL A 136 -7.39 -9.72 -1.70
CA VAL A 136 -7.35 -8.91 -2.94
C VAL A 136 -6.62 -9.65 -4.06
N ILE A 137 -5.49 -10.31 -3.78
CA ILE A 137 -4.77 -11.11 -4.77
C ILE A 137 -5.66 -12.24 -5.32
N VAL A 138 -6.40 -12.94 -4.45
CA VAL A 138 -7.31 -14.01 -4.86
C VAL A 138 -8.48 -13.46 -5.68
N ALA A 139 -9.04 -12.33 -5.27
CA ALA A 139 -10.10 -11.66 -6.02
C ALA A 139 -9.60 -11.23 -7.41
N ASP A 140 -8.44 -10.58 -7.49
CA ASP A 140 -7.81 -10.16 -8.75
C ASP A 140 -7.53 -11.36 -9.66
N TYR A 141 -7.07 -12.48 -9.11
CA TYR A 141 -6.86 -13.73 -9.86
C TYR A 141 -8.17 -14.30 -10.40
N ALA A 142 -9.22 -14.33 -9.57
CA ALA A 142 -10.55 -14.77 -10.01
C ALA A 142 -11.08 -13.88 -11.14
N TYR A 143 -10.92 -12.56 -11.05
CA TYR A 143 -11.30 -11.64 -12.13
C TYR A 143 -10.50 -11.83 -13.40
N TYR A 144 -9.19 -12.06 -13.28
CA TYR A 144 -8.36 -12.36 -14.43
C TYR A 144 -8.85 -13.61 -15.16
N SER A 145 -9.18 -14.67 -14.40
CA SER A 145 -9.64 -15.94 -14.98
C SER A 145 -11.00 -15.87 -15.66
N THR A 146 -11.91 -14.98 -15.20
CA THR A 146 -13.26 -14.87 -15.76
C THR A 146 -13.32 -13.88 -16.93
N CYS A 147 -12.56 -12.79 -16.86
CA CYS A 147 -12.65 -11.70 -17.83
C CYS A 147 -11.55 -11.74 -18.90
N ASN A 148 -10.48 -12.54 -18.74
CA ASN A 148 -9.26 -12.55 -19.56
C ASN A 148 -8.60 -11.16 -19.77
N ALA A 149 -9.03 -10.15 -19.01
CA ALA A 149 -8.47 -8.82 -19.02
C ALA A 149 -7.51 -8.70 -17.83
N TYR A 150 -6.22 -8.53 -18.10
CA TYR A 150 -5.23 -8.37 -17.03
C TYR A 150 -5.53 -7.07 -16.26
N PRO A 151 -5.76 -7.11 -14.93
CA PRO A 151 -5.88 -5.90 -14.15
C PRO A 151 -4.51 -5.22 -14.12
N GLY A 152 -4.28 -4.29 -15.06
CA GLY A 152 -3.03 -3.55 -15.18
C GLY A 152 -2.57 -2.90 -13.88
N ASN A 153 -3.47 -2.66 -12.92
CA ASN A 153 -3.16 -2.09 -11.61
C ASN A 153 -2.12 -2.92 -10.83
N MET A 154 -2.17 -4.25 -10.93
CA MET A 154 -1.17 -5.13 -10.31
C MET A 154 0.21 -4.97 -10.97
N LEU A 155 0.26 -4.98 -12.30
CA LEU A 155 1.50 -4.80 -13.08
C LEU A 155 2.08 -3.38 -12.88
N PHE A 156 1.26 -2.34 -12.90
CA PHE A 156 1.71 -0.97 -12.68
C PHE A 156 2.24 -0.77 -11.25
N GLN A 157 1.57 -1.31 -10.23
CA GLN A 157 2.03 -1.17 -8.84
C GLN A 157 3.24 -2.05 -8.50
N THR A 158 3.34 -3.26 -9.04
CA THR A 158 4.42 -4.20 -8.68
C THR A 158 5.63 -4.12 -9.61
N VAL A 159 5.44 -3.89 -10.91
CA VAL A 159 6.52 -3.88 -11.91
C VAL A 159 6.98 -2.46 -12.24
N LEU A 160 6.05 -1.50 -12.34
CA LEU A 160 6.40 -0.11 -12.69
C LEU A 160 6.57 0.83 -11.50
N THR A 161 6.20 0.41 -10.28
CA THR A 161 6.42 1.20 -9.06
C THR A 161 7.46 0.60 -8.11
N PRO A 162 8.65 0.13 -8.54
CA PRO A 162 9.76 0.04 -7.60
C PRO A 162 10.18 1.46 -7.19
N PRO A 163 10.77 1.68 -5.99
CA PRO A 163 11.44 2.94 -5.67
C PRO A 163 12.63 3.26 -6.62
N ILE A 164 12.95 2.33 -7.51
CA ILE A 164 13.99 2.39 -8.55
C ILE A 164 13.41 2.80 -9.92
N GLY A 165 12.08 3.00 -10.05
CA GLY A 165 11.43 3.39 -11.32
C GLY A 165 11.91 4.73 -11.91
N ALA A 166 12.66 5.53 -11.13
CA ALA A 166 13.35 6.71 -11.63
C ALA A 166 14.59 6.39 -12.50
N LEU A 167 15.07 5.14 -12.53
CA LEU A 167 16.31 4.75 -13.22
C LEU A 167 16.09 3.98 -14.54
N VAL A 168 14.85 3.58 -14.85
CA VAL A 168 14.56 2.89 -16.12
C VAL A 168 13.50 3.67 -16.87
N PRO A 169 13.86 4.50 -17.87
CA PRO A 169 12.88 5.11 -18.76
C PRO A 169 12.28 4.00 -19.63
N MET A 170 11.21 3.36 -19.18
CA MET A 170 10.35 2.60 -20.08
C MET A 170 9.67 3.61 -21.01
N SER A 171 10.12 3.63 -22.27
CA SER A 171 9.48 4.45 -23.29
C SER A 171 8.01 4.04 -23.42
N ALA A 172 7.10 5.01 -23.52
CA ALA A 172 5.66 4.77 -23.67
C ALA A 172 5.33 3.86 -24.89
N ALA A 173 6.24 3.80 -25.87
CA ALA A 173 6.14 2.93 -27.04
C ALA A 173 6.27 1.43 -26.72
N THR A 174 7.00 1.06 -25.65
CA THR A 174 7.14 -0.34 -25.24
C THR A 174 5.90 -0.84 -24.52
N VAL A 175 5.24 0.05 -23.77
CA VAL A 175 3.98 -0.28 -23.10
C VAL A 175 2.88 -0.52 -24.12
N SER A 176 2.73 0.33 -25.15
CA SER A 176 1.69 0.17 -26.16
C SER A 176 1.80 -1.11 -26.99
N GLN A 177 3.01 -1.64 -27.23
CA GLN A 177 3.20 -2.91 -27.92
C GLN A 177 2.78 -4.13 -27.10
N LEU A 178 2.83 -4.06 -25.76
CA LEU A 178 2.42 -5.16 -24.89
C LEU A 178 0.89 -5.39 -24.87
N TRP A 179 0.10 -4.36 -25.20
CA TRP A 179 -1.38 -4.45 -25.24
C TRP A 179 -1.92 -4.74 -26.65
N ALA A 180 -1.06 -4.78 -27.67
CA ALA A 180 -1.46 -4.97 -29.06
C ALA A 180 -1.47 -6.44 -29.52
N THR A 181 -1.07 -7.37 -28.65
CA THR A 181 -1.15 -8.81 -28.95
C THR A 181 -2.47 -9.39 -28.42
N PRO A 182 -3.32 -9.96 -29.29
CA PRO A 182 -4.59 -10.58 -28.91
C PRO A 182 -4.43 -11.87 -28.11
#